data_AF-A0A2N4YG95-F1
#
_entry.id   AF-A0A2N4YG95-F1
#
_cell.length_a   1.000
_cell.length_b   1.000
_cell.length_c   1.000
_cell.angle_alpha   90.00
_cell.angle_beta   90.00
_cell.angle_gamma   90.00
#
_symmetry.space_group_name_H-M   'P 1'
#
loop_
_entity.id
_entity.type
_entity.pdbx_description
1 polymer ?
#
loop_
_entity_poly.entity_id
_entity_poly.type
_entity_poly.pdbx_seq_one_letter_code
_entity_poly.pdbx_strand_id
1 'polypeptide(L)'
;MSFERMVKSVHSWLGVLILPWVVAIGFTGLYMNHDELVLSLFPTEHYDTAGFDASPLAAPRDEAAAEAIALRIAPGADLFLDDGEDRFRHRDVFTFDAGDYDVIVDRATGFAWTDSRYVTRTYAPDGEWLHTRLRWSRVLSSIHERGWVGTTFGTWLADITAGALVVFGLSGLVLFVMPRLRRVKNRRAKAAMLKQVQARG
;
A
#
# COMPACT_ATOMS: atom_id res chain seq x y z
N MET A 1 -37.09 -17.07 1.40
CA MET A 1 -36.70 -15.70 1.00
C MET A 1 -36.88 -15.57 -0.51
N SER A 2 -37.43 -14.48 -1.08
CA SER A 2 -37.55 -14.39 -2.55
C SER A 2 -36.17 -14.16 -3.18
N PHE A 3 -35.91 -14.76 -4.34
CA PHE A 3 -34.62 -14.65 -5.06
C PHE A 3 -34.15 -13.20 -5.20
N GLU A 4 -35.06 -12.27 -5.54
CA GLU A 4 -34.74 -10.84 -5.66
C GLU A 4 -34.32 -10.21 -4.32
N ARG A 5 -34.93 -10.60 -3.20
CA ARG A 5 -34.53 -10.11 -1.86
C ARG A 5 -33.14 -10.62 -1.48
N MET A 6 -32.86 -11.88 -1.80
CA MET A 6 -31.53 -12.46 -1.61
C MET A 6 -30.47 -11.71 -2.42
N VAL A 7 -30.69 -11.50 -3.72
CA VAL A 7 -29.73 -10.78 -4.59
C VAL A 7 -29.49 -9.34 -4.11
N LYS A 8 -30.54 -8.61 -3.71
CA LYS A 8 -30.39 -7.26 -3.14
C LYS A 8 -29.55 -7.28 -1.86
N SER A 9 -29.84 -8.21 -0.95
CA SER A 9 -29.11 -8.34 0.31
C SER A 9 -27.63 -8.63 0.06
N VAL A 10 -27.31 -9.62 -0.77
CA VAL A 10 -25.94 -9.97 -1.13
C VAL A 10 -25.23 -8.78 -1.76
N HIS A 11 -25.84 -8.12 -2.75
CA HIS A 11 -25.24 -6.97 -3.44
C HIS A 11 -24.95 -5.81 -2.47
N SER A 12 -25.88 -5.48 -1.57
CA SER A 12 -25.68 -4.42 -0.58
C SER A 12 -24.54 -4.73 0.38
N TRP A 13 -24.47 -5.95 0.91
CA TRP A 13 -23.37 -6.36 1.80
C TRP A 13 -22.03 -6.42 1.08
N LEU A 14 -21.99 -6.93 -0.15
CA LEU A 14 -20.78 -6.89 -0.97
C LEU A 14 -20.34 -5.45 -1.24
N GLY A 15 -21.28 -4.54 -1.52
CA GLY A 15 -20.97 -3.12 -1.69
C GLY A 15 -20.29 -2.53 -0.46
N VAL A 16 -20.81 -2.79 0.74
CA VAL A 16 -20.21 -2.31 2.00
C VAL A 16 -18.81 -2.92 2.22
N LEU A 17 -18.63 -4.22 1.92
CA LEU A 17 -17.37 -4.91 2.13
C LEU A 17 -16.28 -4.51 1.12
N ILE A 18 -16.65 -4.31 -0.14
CA ILE A 18 -15.72 -4.05 -1.25
C ILE A 18 -15.38 -2.56 -1.36
N LEU A 19 -16.27 -1.65 -0.97
CA LEU A 19 -16.08 -0.21 -1.15
C LEU A 19 -14.75 0.31 -0.56
N PRO A 20 -14.33 -0.06 0.68
CA PRO A 20 -13.04 0.36 1.20
C PRO A 20 -11.86 -0.06 0.30
N TRP A 21 -11.94 -1.25 -0.29
CA TRP A 21 -10.92 -1.76 -1.20
C TRP A 21 -10.89 -1.02 -2.53
N VAL A 22 -12.05 -0.73 -3.10
CA VAL A 22 -12.15 0.08 -4.33
C VAL A 22 -11.59 1.47 -4.09
N VAL A 23 -11.85 2.07 -2.93
CA VAL A 23 -11.28 3.37 -2.56
C VAL A 23 -9.77 3.27 -2.39
N ALA A 24 -9.25 2.25 -1.68
CA ALA A 24 -7.81 2.07 -1.49
C ALA A 24 -7.06 1.81 -2.81
N ILE A 25 -7.59 0.94 -3.67
CA ILE A 25 -7.01 0.64 -4.99
C ILE A 25 -7.15 1.85 -5.92
N GLY A 26 -8.27 2.56 -5.89
CA GLY A 26 -8.44 3.81 -6.64
C GLY A 26 -7.45 4.89 -6.20
N PHE A 27 -7.23 5.04 -4.90
CA PHE A 27 -6.25 5.98 -4.33
C PHE A 27 -4.81 5.60 -4.70
N THR A 28 -4.45 4.32 -4.59
CA THR A 28 -3.11 3.87 -5.01
C THR A 28 -2.92 3.93 -6.52
N GLY A 29 -3.97 3.70 -7.33
CA GLY A 29 -3.95 3.92 -8.77
C GLY A 29 -3.82 5.40 -9.15
N LEU A 30 -4.43 6.31 -8.38
CA LEU A 30 -4.20 7.75 -8.51
C LEU A 30 -2.72 8.07 -8.23
N TYR A 31 -2.13 7.49 -7.18
CA TYR A 31 -0.71 7.63 -6.88
C TYR A 31 0.19 7.16 -8.04
N MET A 32 -0.13 6.05 -8.70
CA MET A 32 0.67 5.56 -9.84
C MET A 32 0.69 6.52 -11.03
N ASN A 33 -0.32 7.38 -11.17
CA ASN A 33 -0.44 8.33 -12.27
C ASN A 33 -0.09 9.78 -11.86
N HIS A 34 -0.20 10.09 -10.57
CA HIS A 34 -0.03 11.42 -10.00
C HIS A 34 0.66 11.29 -8.62
N ASP A 35 1.90 10.81 -8.64
CA ASP A 35 2.68 10.49 -7.45
C ASP A 35 2.94 11.73 -6.59
N GLU A 36 3.35 12.86 -7.18
CA GLU A 36 3.57 14.12 -6.47
C GLU A 36 2.33 14.59 -5.73
N LEU A 37 1.16 14.52 -6.38
CA LEU A 37 -0.12 14.92 -5.78
C LEU A 37 -0.42 14.08 -4.54
N VAL A 38 -0.29 12.75 -4.66
CA VAL A 38 -0.64 11.86 -3.55
C VAL A 38 0.41 11.93 -2.44
N LEU A 39 1.70 11.96 -2.78
CA LEU A 39 2.79 12.05 -1.81
C LEU A 39 2.78 13.38 -1.05
N SER A 40 2.24 14.46 -1.62
CA SER A 40 2.06 15.74 -0.92
C SER A 40 1.11 15.66 0.29
N LEU A 41 0.25 14.64 0.34
CA LEU A 41 -0.67 14.39 1.46
C LEU A 41 0.01 13.67 2.63
N PHE A 42 1.23 13.16 2.42
CA PHE A 42 1.96 12.40 3.41
C PHE A 42 3.13 13.21 4.01
N PRO A 43 3.52 12.92 5.26
CA PRO A 43 4.69 13.54 5.85
C PRO A 43 5.95 13.29 5.00
N THR A 44 6.63 14.37 4.65
CA THR A 44 7.94 14.36 3.98
C THR A 44 9.08 14.57 4.97
N GLU A 45 8.82 14.53 6.27
CA GLU A 45 9.84 14.77 7.29
C GLU A 45 11.02 13.80 7.13
N HIS A 46 12.22 14.37 7.10
CA HIS A 46 13.48 13.66 7.11
C HIS A 46 14.27 14.22 8.28
N TYR A 47 15.01 13.36 8.97
CA TYR A 47 16.02 13.84 9.89
C TYR A 47 17.04 14.67 9.10
N ASP A 48 17.29 15.89 9.56
CA ASP A 48 18.22 16.81 8.91
C ASP A 48 19.65 16.29 9.10
N THR A 49 20.24 15.79 8.02
CA THR A 49 21.59 15.25 8.02
C THR A 49 22.66 16.34 8.12
N ALA A 50 22.33 17.62 7.91
CA ALA A 50 23.25 18.72 8.17
C ALA A 50 23.60 18.83 9.66
N GLY A 51 22.72 18.37 10.55
CA GLY A 51 22.96 18.32 11.98
C GLY A 51 23.99 17.26 12.42
N PHE A 52 24.35 16.32 11.56
CA PHE A 52 25.31 15.27 11.91
C PHE A 52 26.70 15.82 12.11
N ASP A 53 27.16 16.68 11.20
CA ASP A 53 28.53 17.23 11.23
C ASP A 53 28.75 18.15 12.44
N ALA A 54 27.68 18.73 12.98
CA ALA A 54 27.71 19.57 14.19
C ALA A 54 27.55 18.78 15.49
N SER A 55 27.29 17.47 15.44
CA SER A 55 27.07 16.64 16.62
C SER A 55 28.37 16.43 17.40
N PRO A 56 28.35 16.44 18.75
CA PRO A 56 29.51 16.09 19.55
C PRO A 56 29.93 14.61 19.40
N LEU A 57 29.05 13.76 18.87
CA LEU A 57 29.33 12.34 18.61
C LEU A 57 29.95 12.10 17.23
N ALA A 58 29.99 13.12 16.37
CA ALA A 58 30.50 13.01 15.02
C ALA A 58 32.01 12.76 15.04
N ALA A 59 32.42 11.64 14.44
CA ALA A 59 33.82 11.36 14.18
C ALA A 59 33.95 10.49 12.93
N PRO A 60 35.01 10.67 12.13
CA PRO A 60 35.31 9.78 11.03
C PRO A 60 35.42 8.34 11.50
N ARG A 61 34.86 7.42 10.71
CA ARG A 61 34.86 5.97 10.99
C ARG A 61 35.57 5.25 9.85
N ASP A 62 36.42 4.32 10.24
CA ASP A 62 36.88 3.26 9.35
C ASP A 62 35.84 2.13 9.31
N GLU A 63 36.09 1.14 8.47
CA GLU A 63 35.20 0.00 8.28
C GLU A 63 34.94 -0.78 9.57
N ALA A 64 35.99 -1.05 10.36
CA ALA A 64 35.87 -1.76 11.63
C ALA A 64 35.04 -0.99 12.67
N ALA A 65 35.20 0.34 12.76
CA ALA A 65 34.38 1.17 13.61
C ALA A 65 32.93 1.25 13.12
N ALA A 66 32.71 1.25 11.80
CA ALA A 66 31.38 1.23 11.20
C ALA A 66 30.67 -0.11 11.46
N GLU A 67 31.36 -1.23 11.35
CA GLU A 67 30.84 -2.56 11.68
C GLU A 67 30.43 -2.64 13.16
N ALA A 68 31.23 -2.09 14.07
CA ALA A 68 30.89 -2.04 15.49
C ALA A 68 29.63 -1.19 15.77
N ILE A 69 29.40 -0.12 15.01
CA ILE A 69 28.16 0.67 15.08
C ILE A 69 26.99 -0.15 14.51
N ALA A 70 27.19 -0.81 13.38
CA ALA A 70 26.17 -1.62 12.74
C ALA A 70 25.70 -2.78 13.63
N LEU A 71 26.62 -3.50 14.27
CA LEU A 71 26.31 -4.56 15.24
C LEU A 71 25.55 -4.07 16.47
N ARG A 72 25.75 -2.79 16.86
CA ARG A 72 24.98 -2.19 17.96
C ARG A 72 23.54 -1.90 17.55
N ILE A 73 23.34 -1.47 16.32
CA ILE A 73 22.02 -1.15 15.75
C ILE A 73 21.24 -2.43 15.42
N ALA A 74 21.93 -3.45 14.94
CA ALA A 74 21.39 -4.74 14.53
C ALA A 74 22.00 -5.89 15.35
N PRO A 75 21.73 -5.98 16.67
CA PRO A 75 22.33 -6.99 17.51
C PRO A 75 21.88 -8.39 17.09
N GLY A 76 22.86 -9.25 16.79
CA GLY A 76 22.62 -10.65 16.39
C GLY A 76 22.27 -10.85 14.92
N ALA A 77 22.35 -9.81 14.08
CA ALA A 77 22.32 -9.98 12.63
C ALA A 77 23.67 -10.47 12.11
N ASP A 78 23.64 -11.34 11.10
CA ASP A 78 24.83 -11.67 10.31
C ASP A 78 25.04 -10.52 9.32
N LEU A 79 26.04 -9.67 9.59
CA LEU A 79 26.35 -8.50 8.78
C LEU A 79 27.36 -8.84 7.70
N PHE A 80 27.06 -8.44 6.47
CA PHE A 80 27.99 -8.54 5.34
C PHE A 80 28.20 -7.14 4.76
N LEU A 81 29.46 -6.72 4.63
CA LEU A 81 29.76 -5.47 3.96
C LEU A 81 29.34 -5.58 2.48
N ASP A 82 28.52 -4.65 2.03
CA ASP A 82 28.14 -4.49 0.63
C ASP A 82 29.06 -3.43 0.00
N ASP A 83 29.99 -3.91 -0.84
CA ASP A 83 30.92 -3.07 -1.62
C ASP A 83 30.24 -2.35 -2.80
N GLY A 84 28.93 -2.53 -2.99
CA GLY A 84 28.18 -2.00 -4.13
C GLY A 84 27.73 -0.53 -3.98
N GLU A 85 27.45 -0.06 -2.77
CA GLU A 85 26.92 1.28 -2.50
C GLU A 85 27.80 2.10 -1.54
N ASP A 86 28.68 2.93 -2.11
CA ASP A 86 29.53 3.85 -1.34
C ASP A 86 28.83 5.16 -0.96
N ARG A 87 27.61 5.44 -1.48
CA ARG A 87 26.91 6.71 -1.24
C ARG A 87 25.45 6.54 -0.92
N PHE A 88 25.01 7.13 0.20
CA PHE A 88 23.61 7.21 0.60
C PHE A 88 23.27 8.63 1.02
N ARG A 89 22.17 9.18 0.48
CA ARG A 89 21.70 10.56 0.77
C ARG A 89 22.81 11.62 0.63
N HIS A 90 23.59 11.50 -0.45
CA HIS A 90 24.72 12.38 -0.78
C HIS A 90 25.94 12.28 0.15
N ARG A 91 25.96 11.34 1.10
CA ARG A 91 27.08 11.11 2.03
C ARG A 91 27.80 9.81 1.67
N ASP A 92 29.08 9.72 2.00
CA ASP A 92 29.87 8.51 1.79
C ASP A 92 29.64 7.55 2.94
N VAL A 93 29.36 6.28 2.65
CA VAL A 93 28.85 5.32 3.64
C VAL A 93 29.54 3.96 3.57
N PHE A 94 29.47 3.22 4.66
CA PHE A 94 29.61 1.76 4.67
C PHE A 94 28.22 1.15 4.78
N THR A 95 27.91 0.20 3.91
CA THR A 95 26.60 -0.46 3.89
C THR A 95 26.78 -1.91 4.31
N PHE A 96 26.00 -2.36 5.28
CA PHE A 96 26.02 -3.73 5.78
C PHE A 96 24.66 -4.38 5.52
N ASP A 97 24.63 -5.45 4.74
CA ASP A 97 23.44 -6.29 4.56
C ASP A 97 23.17 -7.06 5.87
N ALA A 98 21.98 -6.86 6.45
CA ALA A 98 21.51 -7.55 7.65
C ALA A 98 20.33 -8.51 7.36
N GLY A 99 20.15 -8.89 6.09
CA GLY A 99 19.12 -9.79 5.59
C GLY A 99 17.86 -9.06 5.11
N ASP A 100 16.99 -8.64 6.05
CA ASP A 100 15.70 -8.00 5.71
C ASP A 100 15.81 -6.47 5.53
N TYR A 101 16.96 -5.90 5.87
CA TYR A 101 17.27 -4.47 5.81
C TYR A 101 18.78 -4.26 5.76
N ASP A 102 19.17 -3.08 5.29
CA ASP A 102 20.58 -2.66 5.28
C ASP A 102 20.85 -1.76 6.48
N VAL A 103 22.04 -1.87 7.05
CA VAL A 103 22.59 -0.91 8.02
C VAL A 103 23.63 -0.05 7.32
N ILE A 104 23.33 1.23 7.18
CA ILE A 104 24.13 2.18 6.41
C ILE A 104 24.78 3.15 7.39
N VAL A 105 26.11 3.20 7.45
CA VAL A 105 26.87 4.01 8.41
C VAL A 105 27.64 5.10 7.67
N ASP A 106 27.46 6.35 8.05
CA ASP A 106 28.18 7.49 7.49
C ASP A 106 29.67 7.47 7.87
N ARG A 107 30.55 7.48 6.87
CA ARG A 107 32.01 7.45 7.06
C ARG A 107 32.52 8.68 7.79
N ALA A 108 31.88 9.84 7.62
CA ALA A 108 32.38 11.09 8.19
C ALA A 108 31.99 11.28 9.66
N THR A 109 30.85 10.74 10.08
CA THR A 109 30.26 11.06 11.39
C THR A 109 29.93 9.85 12.25
N GLY A 110 29.78 8.67 11.65
CA GLY A 110 29.32 7.45 12.31
C GLY A 110 27.82 7.42 12.61
N PHE A 111 27.05 8.42 12.21
CA PHE A 111 25.58 8.32 12.22
C PHE A 111 25.15 7.26 11.23
N ALA A 112 24.02 6.62 11.51
CA ALA A 112 23.62 5.46 10.74
C ALA A 112 22.13 5.48 10.41
N TRP A 113 21.79 4.66 9.42
CA TRP A 113 20.43 4.35 9.06
C TRP A 113 20.21 2.86 9.01
N THR A 114 19.00 2.42 9.32
CA THR A 114 18.53 1.13 8.82
C THR A 114 17.59 1.41 7.66
N ASP A 115 17.83 0.87 6.47
CA ASP A 115 16.91 0.98 5.34
C ASP A 115 16.24 -0.37 5.08
N SER A 116 14.95 -0.43 5.38
CA SER A 116 14.10 -1.57 5.04
C SER A 116 13.16 -1.19 3.90
N ARG A 117 12.42 -2.17 3.37
CA ARG A 117 11.46 -1.96 2.27
C ARG A 117 10.48 -0.81 2.51
N TYR A 118 10.00 -0.62 3.75
CA TYR A 118 8.94 0.37 4.06
C TYR A 118 9.36 1.44 5.04
N VAL A 119 10.49 1.27 5.72
CA VAL A 119 10.89 2.15 6.83
C VAL A 119 12.37 2.42 6.75
N THR A 120 12.74 3.68 6.85
CA THR A 120 14.11 4.08 7.14
C THR A 120 14.16 4.61 8.57
N ARG A 121 15.08 4.14 9.40
CA ARG A 121 15.32 4.70 10.73
C ARG A 121 16.68 5.35 10.77
N THR A 122 16.84 6.36 11.61
CA THR A 122 18.10 7.09 11.80
C THR A 122 18.57 6.89 13.23
N TYR A 123 19.88 6.68 13.38
CA TYR A 123 20.54 6.40 14.64
C TYR A 123 21.76 7.30 14.82
N ALA A 124 22.02 7.65 16.08
CA ALA A 124 23.29 8.23 16.49
C ALA A 124 24.39 7.13 16.52
N PRO A 125 25.68 7.52 16.54
CA PRO A 125 26.80 6.57 16.54
C PRO A 125 26.84 5.65 17.78
N ASP A 126 26.22 6.06 18.88
CA ASP A 126 26.06 5.29 20.11
C ASP A 126 24.87 4.30 20.06
N GLY A 127 24.12 4.27 18.96
CA GLY A 127 22.95 3.42 18.76
C GLY A 127 21.63 4.04 19.24
N GLU A 128 21.62 5.29 19.73
CA GLU A 128 20.36 5.96 20.07
C GLU A 128 19.51 6.13 18.81
N TRP A 129 18.23 5.75 18.90
CA TRP A 129 17.27 5.95 17.83
C TRP A 129 16.79 7.40 17.80
N LEU A 130 17.00 8.08 16.68
CA LEU A 130 16.69 9.51 16.52
C LEU A 130 15.38 9.76 15.79
N HIS A 131 15.10 8.99 14.74
CA HIS A 131 13.96 9.24 13.87
C HIS A 131 13.52 8.01 13.08
N THR A 132 12.24 7.95 12.72
CA THR A 132 11.67 6.95 11.81
C THR A 132 10.94 7.64 10.69
N ARG A 133 11.29 7.29 9.44
CA ARG A 133 10.61 7.72 8.22
C ARG A 133 9.90 6.54 7.59
N LEU A 134 8.61 6.70 7.30
CA LEU A 134 7.86 5.78 6.44
C LEU A 134 8.14 6.08 4.97
N ARG A 135 8.45 5.04 4.20
CA ARG A 135 8.65 5.10 2.75
C ARG A 135 7.30 4.95 2.05
N TRP A 136 6.46 5.99 2.13
CA TRP A 136 5.08 5.99 1.60
C TRP A 136 4.99 5.52 0.16
N SER A 137 5.92 5.92 -0.70
CA SER A 137 6.02 5.42 -2.08
C SER A 137 6.07 3.89 -2.16
N ARG A 138 6.89 3.23 -1.33
CA ARG A 138 7.01 1.76 -1.27
C ARG A 138 5.77 1.11 -0.64
N VAL A 139 5.16 1.76 0.35
CA VAL A 139 3.91 1.28 0.98
C VAL A 139 2.75 1.31 -0.03
N LEU A 140 2.56 2.43 -0.72
CA LEU A 140 1.50 2.59 -1.72
C LEU A 140 1.71 1.66 -2.91
N SER A 141 2.95 1.51 -3.40
CA SER A 141 3.29 0.51 -4.42
C SER A 141 2.98 -0.91 -3.97
N SER A 142 3.32 -1.28 -2.73
CA SER A 142 2.97 -2.60 -2.20
C SER A 142 1.47 -2.85 -2.20
N ILE A 143 0.68 -1.90 -1.70
CA ILE A 143 -0.78 -2.04 -1.63
C ILE A 143 -1.37 -2.15 -3.04
N HIS A 144 -0.83 -1.39 -4.00
CA HIS A 144 -1.32 -1.43 -5.38
C HIS A 144 -1.01 -2.76 -6.07
N GLU A 145 0.24 -3.22 -5.99
CA GLU A 145 0.72 -4.39 -6.73
C GLU A 145 0.25 -5.71 -6.10
N ARG A 146 0.16 -5.76 -4.77
CA ARG A 146 -0.10 -7.01 -4.02
C ARG A 146 -1.41 -6.98 -3.23
N GLY A 147 -2.18 -5.90 -3.29
CA GLY A 147 -3.41 -5.72 -2.51
C GLY A 147 -3.18 -5.45 -1.02
N TRP A 148 -1.95 -5.56 -0.51
CA TRP A 148 -1.60 -5.34 0.89
C TRP A 148 -0.11 -5.03 1.10
N VAL A 149 0.26 -4.67 2.33
CA VAL A 149 1.65 -4.54 2.77
C VAL A 149 2.19 -5.94 3.11
N GLY A 150 3.09 -6.47 2.29
CA GLY A 150 3.62 -7.85 2.42
C GLY A 150 3.09 -8.81 1.34
N THR A 151 3.65 -10.02 1.26
CA THR A 151 3.40 -10.97 0.16
C THR A 151 2.27 -11.96 0.43
N THR A 152 2.26 -12.65 1.56
CA THR A 152 1.39 -13.84 1.74
C THR A 152 -0.09 -13.49 1.98
N PHE A 153 -0.38 -12.49 2.82
CA PHE A 153 -1.76 -12.11 3.13
C PHE A 153 -2.43 -11.34 1.97
N GLY A 154 -1.63 -10.59 1.21
CA GLY A 154 -2.12 -9.75 0.12
C GLY A 154 -2.74 -10.55 -1.03
N THR A 155 -2.08 -11.61 -1.47
CA THR A 155 -2.57 -12.43 -2.60
C THR A 155 -3.93 -13.06 -2.33
N TRP A 156 -4.11 -13.66 -1.15
CA TRP A 156 -5.38 -14.30 -0.80
C TRP A 156 -6.53 -13.29 -0.67
N LEU A 157 -6.25 -12.13 -0.09
CA LEU A 157 -7.24 -11.06 0.05
C LEU A 157 -7.61 -10.43 -1.30
N ALA A 158 -6.65 -10.32 -2.21
CA ALA A 158 -6.88 -9.88 -3.58
C ALA A 158 -7.82 -10.84 -4.32
N ASP A 159 -7.63 -12.15 -4.20
CA ASP A 159 -8.50 -13.17 -4.83
C ASP A 159 -9.94 -13.10 -4.30
N ILE A 160 -10.12 -12.95 -2.98
CA ILE A 160 -11.44 -12.77 -2.37
C ILE A 160 -12.10 -11.50 -2.88
N THR A 161 -11.36 -10.39 -2.92
CA THR A 161 -11.87 -9.10 -3.39
C THR A 161 -12.25 -9.16 -4.87
N ALA A 162 -11.46 -9.84 -5.69
CA ALA A 162 -11.75 -10.07 -7.11
C ALA A 162 -13.03 -10.90 -7.28
N GLY A 163 -13.16 -12.02 -6.56
CA GLY A 163 -14.38 -12.83 -6.57
C GLY A 163 -15.61 -12.03 -6.11
N ALA A 164 -15.45 -11.25 -5.04
CA ALA A 164 -16.49 -10.37 -4.52
C ALA A 164 -16.92 -9.31 -5.55
N LEU A 165 -15.97 -8.70 -6.28
CA LEU A 165 -16.24 -7.75 -7.36
C LEU A 165 -16.98 -8.38 -8.54
N VAL A 166 -16.63 -9.60 -8.93
CA VAL A 166 -17.34 -10.35 -9.98
C VAL A 166 -18.79 -10.58 -9.56
N VAL A 167 -19.03 -11.09 -8.36
CA VAL A 167 -20.38 -11.32 -7.83
C VAL A 167 -21.15 -10.01 -7.69
N PHE A 168 -20.48 -8.94 -7.24
CA PHE A 168 -21.06 -7.60 -7.14
C PHE A 168 -21.49 -7.06 -8.51
N GLY A 169 -20.64 -7.18 -9.54
CA GLY A 169 -20.94 -6.77 -10.90
C GLY A 169 -22.10 -7.56 -11.52
N LEU A 170 -22.09 -8.89 -11.39
CA LEU A 170 -23.16 -9.75 -11.90
C LEU A 170 -24.50 -9.48 -11.20
N SER A 171 -24.49 -9.35 -9.86
CA SER A 171 -25.70 -9.01 -9.10
C SER A 171 -26.22 -7.62 -9.46
N GLY A 172 -25.33 -6.64 -9.66
CA GLY A 172 -25.68 -5.31 -10.14
C GLY A 172 -26.34 -5.35 -11.53
N LEU A 173 -25.80 -6.14 -12.46
CA LEU A 173 -26.39 -6.33 -13.79
C LEU A 173 -27.81 -6.92 -13.71
N VAL A 174 -28.01 -7.95 -12.88
CA VAL A 174 -29.33 -8.56 -12.67
C VAL A 174 -30.31 -7.53 -12.10
N LEU A 175 -29.90 -6.78 -11.06
CA LEU A 175 -30.74 -5.75 -10.43
C LEU A 175 -31.04 -4.59 -11.38
N PHE A 176 -30.16 -4.30 -12.33
CA PHE A 176 -30.37 -3.28 -13.35
C PHE A 176 -31.32 -3.73 -14.47
N VAL A 177 -31.14 -4.96 -14.98
CA VAL A 177 -31.88 -5.47 -16.15
C VAL A 177 -33.27 -5.97 -15.78
N MET A 178 -33.42 -6.71 -14.67
CA MET A 178 -34.67 -7.38 -14.33
C MET A 178 -35.88 -6.44 -14.17
N PRO A 179 -35.77 -5.26 -13.53
CA PRO A 179 -36.87 -4.30 -13.45
C PRO A 179 -37.29 -3.76 -14.82
N ARG A 180 -36.33 -3.56 -15.73
CA ARG A 180 -36.60 -3.06 -17.10
C ARG A 180 -37.37 -4.09 -17.92
N LEU A 181 -36.94 -5.36 -17.89
CA LEU A 181 -37.64 -6.44 -18.57
C LEU A 181 -39.08 -6.61 -18.04
N ARG A 182 -39.26 -6.54 -16.71
CA ARG A 182 -40.61 -6.58 -16.10
C ARG A 182 -41.48 -5.40 -16.55
N ARG A 183 -40.94 -4.18 -16.60
CA ARG A 183 -41.66 -3.00 -17.11
C ARG A 183 -42.09 -3.19 -18.57
N VAL A 184 -41.21 -3.71 -19.43
CA VAL A 184 -41.55 -4.00 -20.84
C VAL A 184 -42.63 -5.07 -20.95
N LYS A 185 -42.51 -6.17 -20.21
CA LYS A 185 -43.51 -7.24 -20.19
C LYS A 185 -44.87 -6.74 -19.71
N ASN A 186 -44.91 -5.95 -18.63
CA ASN A 186 -46.15 -5.40 -18.08
C ASN A 186 -46.80 -4.39 -19.03
N ARG A 187 -45.99 -3.56 -19.72
CA ARG A 187 -46.49 -2.65 -20.78
C ARG A 187 -47.12 -3.42 -21.93
N ARG A 188 -46.48 -4.50 -22.41
CA ARG A 188 -47.02 -5.36 -23.46
C ARG A 188 -48.32 -6.05 -23.04
N ALA A 189 -48.35 -6.60 -21.83
CA ALA A 189 -49.55 -7.23 -21.27
C ALA A 189 -50.72 -6.24 -21.15
N LYS A 190 -50.46 -5.03 -20.65
CA LYS A 190 -51.47 -3.95 -20.55
C LYS A 190 -51.98 -3.55 -21.93
N ALA A 191 -51.09 -3.39 -22.93
CA ALA A 191 -51.49 -3.06 -24.29
C ALA A 191 -52.34 -4.18 -24.94
N ALA A 192 -52.00 -5.44 -24.72
CA ALA A 192 -52.79 -6.57 -25.20
C ALA A 192 -54.19 -6.62 -24.55
N MET A 193 -54.27 -6.37 -23.24
CA MET A 193 -55.55 -6.29 -22.53
C MET A 193 -56.43 -5.14 -23.05
N LEU A 194 -55.85 -3.96 -23.28
CA LEU A 194 -56.59 -2.81 -23.85
C LEU A 194 -57.13 -3.12 -25.25
N LYS A 195 -56.34 -3.78 -26.11
CA LYS A 195 -56.81 -4.23 -27.43
C LYS A 195 -57.96 -5.23 -27.34
N GLN A 196 -57.90 -6.17 -26.40
CA GLN A 196 -58.99 -7.15 -26.19
C GLN A 196 -60.28 -6.49 -25.71
N VAL A 197 -60.18 -5.49 -24.83
CA VAL A 197 -61.35 -4.71 -24.38
C VAL A 197 -61.95 -3.92 -25.54
N GLN A 198 -61.13 -3.26 -26.36
CA GLN A 198 -61.58 -2.54 -27.57
C GLN A 198 -62.22 -3.45 -28.62
N ALA A 199 -61.83 -4.72 -28.71
CA ALA A 199 -62.39 -5.66 -29.67
C ALA A 199 -63.72 -6.31 -29.22
N ARG A 200 -64.14 -6.11 -27.96
CA ARG A 200 -65.35 -6.71 -27.37
C ARG A 200 -66.47 -5.71 -27.10
N GLY A 201 -66.21 -4.41 -27.19
CA GLY A 201 -67.21 -3.34 -27.12
C GLY A 201 -67.44 -2.74 -28.49
#